data_AF-A0A9D4RQQ2-F1
#
_entry.id   AF-A0A9D4RQQ2-F1
#
_cell.length_a   1.000
_cell.length_b   1.000
_cell.length_c   1.000
_cell.angle_alpha   90.00
_cell.angle_beta   90.00
_cell.angle_gamma   90.00
#
_symmetry.space_group_name_H-M   'P 1'
#
loop_
_entity.id
_entity.type
_entity.pdbx_description
1 polymer ?
#
loop_
_entity_poly.entity_id
_entity_poly.type
_entity_poly.pdbx_seq_one_letter_code
_entity_poly.pdbx_strand_id
1 'polypeptide(L)'
;MLVVDTYLHTNGSFLRIYNAYAWSDIETGCILEYTYHGFKHHSVVTKIYKEADRIQVIHYGFAHIFGTQSVVREVIQLDFKTDNIPAFTHNEPDVVVEKAKGRLGEQRWSIATNSGLTFCMCCLFN
;
A
#
# COMPACT_ATOMS: atom_id res chain seq x y z
N MET A 1 -8.23 6.06 -15.69
CA MET A 1 -7.76 7.37 -15.22
C MET A 1 -6.24 7.33 -15.27
N LEU A 2 -5.62 8.04 -16.22
CA LEU A 2 -4.16 8.17 -16.28
C LEU A 2 -3.74 9.02 -15.08
N VAL A 3 -3.00 8.43 -14.13
CA VAL A 3 -2.39 9.20 -13.06
C VAL A 3 -1.19 9.92 -13.67
N VAL A 4 -1.34 11.22 -13.89
CA VAL A 4 -0.21 12.11 -14.18
C VAL A 4 0.56 12.26 -12.89
N ASP A 5 1.90 12.15 -12.94
CA ASP A 5 2.80 12.35 -11.80
C ASP A 5 2.38 13.64 -11.04
N THR A 6 1.73 13.47 -9.89
CA THR A 6 1.11 14.57 -9.13
C THR A 6 1.78 14.69 -7.78
N TYR A 7 2.06 15.93 -7.38
CA TYR A 7 2.75 16.27 -6.15
C TYR A 7 1.80 17.04 -5.25
N LEU A 8 1.45 16.49 -4.09
CA LEU A 8 0.69 17.20 -3.06
C LEU A 8 1.64 17.61 -1.94
N HIS A 9 1.65 18.91 -1.63
CA HIS A 9 2.45 19.50 -0.58
C HIS A 9 1.55 19.95 0.57
N THR A 10 1.78 19.43 1.78
CA THR A 10 1.12 19.89 3.00
C THR A 10 2.11 19.92 4.15
N ASN A 11 2.31 21.07 4.79
CA ASN A 11 3.11 21.22 6.02
C ASN A 11 4.49 20.52 5.98
N GLY A 12 5.26 20.69 4.90
CA GLY A 12 6.60 20.11 4.75
C GLY A 12 6.63 18.63 4.37
N SER A 13 5.47 17.97 4.28
CA SER A 13 5.31 16.62 3.75
C SER A 13 4.98 16.66 2.27
N PHE A 14 5.46 15.65 1.54
CA PHE A 14 5.25 15.50 0.11
C PHE A 14 4.61 14.13 -0.17
N LEU A 15 3.54 14.11 -0.96
CA LEU A 15 2.95 12.90 -1.53
C LEU A 15 3.11 12.91 -3.04
N ARG A 16 3.86 11.94 -3.58
CA ARG A 16 3.88 11.62 -5.00
C ARG A 16 2.74 10.68 -5.32
N ILE A 17 2.04 10.92 -6.41
CA ILE A 17 1.05 9.98 -6.96
C ILE A 17 1.45 9.69 -8.41
N TYR A 18 1.66 8.42 -8.74
CA TYR A 18 2.15 7.98 -10.05
C TYR A 18 1.53 6.63 -10.43
N ASN A 19 1.75 6.19 -11.66
CA ASN A 19 1.53 4.80 -12.05
C ASN A 19 2.88 4.10 -12.16
N ALA A 20 3.02 2.94 -11.53
CA ALA A 20 4.20 2.09 -11.67
C ALA A 20 4.04 1.22 -12.92
N TYR A 21 5.04 1.22 -13.80
CA TYR A 21 5.08 0.43 -15.04
C TYR A 21 6.17 -0.64 -15.02
N ALA A 22 7.07 -0.58 -14.05
CA ALA A 22 8.12 -1.58 -13.85
C ALA A 22 8.54 -1.69 -12.37
N TRP A 23 9.29 -2.75 -12.05
CA TRP A 23 9.88 -2.98 -10.73
C TRP A 23 10.82 -1.87 -10.24
N SER A 24 11.36 -1.07 -11.15
CA SER A 24 12.18 0.11 -10.82
C SER A 24 11.36 1.25 -10.24
N ASP A 25 10.06 1.26 -10.48
CA ASP A 25 9.17 2.35 -10.06
C ASP A 25 8.62 2.12 -8.65
N ILE A 26 8.77 0.92 -8.10
CA ILE A 26 8.28 0.55 -6.77
C ILE A 26 9.43 0.60 -5.77
N GLU A 27 9.15 1.17 -4.60
CA GLU A 27 10.05 1.21 -3.47
C GLU A 27 9.35 0.75 -2.19
N THR A 28 10.14 0.31 -1.21
CA THR A 28 9.63 0.04 0.13
C THR A 28 9.04 1.33 0.72
N GLY A 29 7.92 1.24 1.42
CA GLY A 29 7.20 2.38 2.00
C GLY A 29 6.20 3.05 1.07
N CYS A 30 6.21 2.75 -0.24
CA CYS A 30 5.14 3.21 -1.12
C CYS A 30 3.84 2.46 -0.83
N ILE A 31 2.72 3.07 -1.20
CA ILE A 31 1.41 2.43 -1.22
C ILE A 31 1.10 2.05 -2.65
N LEU A 32 0.59 0.85 -2.86
CA LEU A 32 0.08 0.41 -4.16
C LEU A 32 -1.41 0.22 -4.11
N GLU A 33 -2.09 0.59 -5.19
CA GLU A 33 -3.43 0.16 -5.51
C GLU A 33 -3.36 -0.98 -6.53
N TYR A 34 -4.03 -2.09 -6.26
CA TYR A 34 -4.09 -3.23 -7.18
C TYR A 34 -5.40 -4.00 -7.00
N THR A 35 -5.74 -4.85 -7.97
CA THR A 35 -6.89 -5.76 -7.85
C THR A 35 -6.39 -7.15 -7.50
N TYR A 36 -6.92 -7.75 -6.44
CA TYR A 36 -6.59 -9.10 -6.01
C TYR A 36 -7.88 -9.85 -5.66
N HIS A 37 -8.04 -11.07 -6.19
CA HIS A 37 -9.30 -11.86 -6.11
C HIS A 37 -10.56 -11.06 -6.48
N GLY A 38 -10.46 -10.13 -7.44
CA GLY A 38 -11.58 -9.30 -7.90
C GLY A 38 -11.91 -8.09 -7.02
N PHE A 39 -11.15 -7.84 -5.94
CA PHE A 39 -11.33 -6.70 -5.07
C PHE A 39 -10.17 -5.71 -5.21
N LYS A 40 -10.46 -4.42 -5.06
CA LYS A 40 -9.43 -3.38 -5.01
C LYS A 40 -8.80 -3.35 -3.62
N HIS A 41 -7.47 -3.37 -3.58
CA HIS A 41 -6.67 -3.30 -2.36
C HIS A 41 -5.77 -2.07 -2.38
N HIS A 42 -5.47 -1.56 -1.18
CA HIS A 42 -4.45 -0.55 -0.93
C HIS A 42 -3.51 -1.07 0.15
N SER A 43 -2.22 -1.06 -0.15
CA SER A 43 -1.25 -1.76 0.69
C SER A 43 0.08 -1.05 0.74
N VAL A 44 0.73 -1.04 1.91
CA VAL A 44 2.09 -0.52 2.09
C VAL A 44 3.10 -1.60 1.71
N VAL A 45 4.02 -1.29 0.80
CA VAL A 45 5.11 -2.19 0.42
C VAL A 45 6.15 -2.23 1.53
N THR A 46 6.48 -3.43 2.00
CA THR A 46 7.44 -3.63 3.10
C THR A 46 8.69 -4.41 2.68
N LYS A 47 8.61 -5.14 1.56
CA LYS A 47 9.76 -5.82 0.93
C LYS A 47 9.49 -6.09 -0.54
N ILE A 48 10.55 -6.05 -1.36
CA ILE A 48 10.49 -6.34 -2.79
C ILE A 48 11.34 -7.57 -3.10
N TYR A 49 10.77 -8.54 -3.82
CA TYR A 49 11.42 -9.75 -4.30
C TYR A 49 11.44 -9.72 -5.83
N LYS A 50 12.30 -8.88 -6.41
CA LYS A 50 12.33 -8.58 -7.86
C LYS A 50 12.44 -9.84 -8.73
N GLU A 51 13.34 -10.77 -8.36
CA GLU A 51 13.57 -12.02 -9.09
C GLU A 51 12.38 -12.99 -9.08
N ALA A 52 11.39 -12.76 -8.21
CA ALA A 52 10.22 -13.61 -8.06
C ALA A 52 8.92 -12.91 -8.45
N ASP A 53 9.01 -11.70 -9.04
CA ASP A 53 7.89 -10.82 -9.36
C ASP A 53 6.92 -10.62 -8.18
N ARG A 54 7.46 -10.54 -6.96
CA ARG A 54 6.68 -10.52 -5.73
C ARG A 54 7.03 -9.35 -4.82
N ILE A 55 6.05 -8.94 -4.04
CA ILE A 55 6.22 -7.99 -2.94
C ILE A 55 5.59 -8.50 -1.67
N GLN A 56 6.17 -8.14 -0.54
CA GLN A 56 5.52 -8.23 0.75
C GLN A 56 4.81 -6.92 1.04
N VAL A 57 3.55 -7.01 1.39
CA VAL A 57 2.71 -5.86 1.70
C VAL A 57 2.07 -6.00 3.08
N ILE A 58 1.72 -4.85 3.65
CA ILE A 58 0.82 -4.77 4.81
C ILE A 58 -0.43 -4.02 4.37
N HIS A 59 -1.60 -4.63 4.60
CA HIS A 59 -2.88 -4.05 4.22
C HIS A 59 -3.98 -4.42 5.20
N TYR A 60 -5.04 -3.62 5.21
CA TYR A 60 -6.26 -3.96 5.95
C TYR A 60 -7.17 -4.81 5.06
N GLY A 61 -7.33 -6.07 5.43
CA GLY A 61 -8.04 -7.07 4.63
C GLY A 61 -8.48 -8.27 5.44
N PHE A 62 -9.10 -9.23 4.78
CA PHE A 62 -9.50 -10.49 5.42
C PHE A 62 -8.28 -11.38 5.60
N ALA A 63 -8.00 -11.81 6.83
CA ALA A 63 -6.91 -12.75 7.08
C ALA A 63 -7.14 -14.12 6.39
N HIS A 64 -8.41 -14.56 6.28
CA HIS A 64 -8.84 -15.82 5.65
C HIS A 64 -10.27 -15.68 5.09
N ILE A 65 -10.75 -16.66 4.28
CA ILE A 65 -12.07 -16.63 3.57
C ILE A 65 -13.30 -16.48 4.50
N PHE A 66 -13.15 -16.57 5.82
CA PHE A 66 -14.19 -16.26 6.81
C PHE A 66 -13.66 -15.49 8.03
N GLY A 67 -12.50 -14.83 7.87
CA GLY A 67 -11.87 -14.07 8.95
C GLY A 67 -12.57 -12.75 9.23
N THR A 68 -12.29 -12.18 10.39
CA THR A 68 -12.53 -10.74 10.61
C THR A 68 -11.47 -9.95 9.85
N GLN A 69 -11.83 -8.80 9.29
CA GLN A 69 -10.83 -7.91 8.68
C GLN A 69 -9.83 -7.45 9.75
N SER A 70 -8.56 -7.44 9.39
CA SER A 70 -7.48 -6.95 10.22
C SER A 70 -6.33 -6.45 9.35
N VAL A 71 -5.38 -5.76 9.98
CA VAL A 71 -4.11 -5.42 9.32
C VAL A 71 -3.27 -6.69 9.22
N VAL A 72 -3.03 -7.14 8.00
CA VAL A 72 -2.33 -8.39 7.70
C VAL A 72 -1.10 -8.15 6.86
N ARG A 73 -0.15 -9.08 6.97
CA ARG A 73 1.04 -9.14 6.11
C ARG A 73 0.84 -10.24 5.08
N GLU A 74 1.06 -9.92 3.81
CA GLU A 74 0.85 -10.85 2.71
C GLU A 74 1.97 -10.72 1.69
N VAL A 75 2.24 -11.80 0.94
CA VAL A 75 3.11 -11.77 -0.23
C VAL A 75 2.25 -11.92 -1.46
N ILE A 76 2.29 -10.92 -2.33
CA ILE A 76 1.51 -10.91 -3.57
C ILE A 76 2.47 -10.88 -4.76
N GLN A 77 1.99 -11.44 -5.87
CA GLN A 77 2.64 -11.33 -7.17
C GLN A 77 2.00 -10.17 -7.94
N LEU A 78 2.82 -9.42 -8.68
CA LEU A 78 2.37 -8.33 -9.55
C LEU A 78 2.79 -8.62 -10.99
N ASP A 79 1.95 -8.24 -11.95
CA ASP A 79 2.30 -8.26 -13.37
C ASP A 79 2.05 -6.88 -13.99
N PHE A 80 3.11 -6.08 -14.13
CA PHE A 80 3.02 -4.75 -14.74
C PHE A 80 2.53 -4.72 -16.20
N LYS A 81 2.49 -5.87 -16.90
CA LYS A 81 1.97 -5.92 -18.27
C LYS A 81 0.44 -5.91 -18.30
N THR A 82 -0.19 -6.48 -17.28
CA THR A 82 -1.65 -6.63 -17.20
C THR A 82 -2.27 -5.73 -16.15
N ASP A 83 -1.50 -5.37 -15.13
CA ASP A 83 -1.97 -4.62 -13.98
C ASP A 83 -1.71 -3.13 -14.18
N ASN A 84 -2.75 -2.32 -14.00
CA ASN A 84 -2.56 -0.90 -13.76
C ASN A 84 -2.30 -0.71 -12.26
N ILE A 85 -1.09 -0.25 -11.92
CA ILE A 85 -0.63 -0.15 -10.53
C ILE A 85 -0.42 1.33 -10.16
N PRO A 86 -1.48 2.05 -9.73
CA PRO A 86 -1.32 3.34 -9.09
C PRO A 86 -0.49 3.19 -7.81
N ALA A 87 0.43 4.14 -7.61
CA ALA A 87 1.35 4.15 -6.50
C ALA A 87 1.42 5.53 -5.85
N PHE A 88 1.66 5.53 -4.54
CA PHE A 88 1.77 6.73 -3.72
C PHE A 88 3.05 6.64 -2.90
N THR A 89 3.88 7.68 -2.88
CA THR A 89 5.07 7.69 -2.00
C THR A 89 5.14 8.96 -1.16
N HIS A 90 5.66 8.81 0.06
CA HIS A 90 5.94 9.89 1.00
C HIS A 90 7.43 10.21 1.01
N ASN A 91 7.82 11.37 1.50
CA ASN A 91 9.24 11.69 1.72
C ASN A 91 9.89 10.94 2.90
N GLU A 92 9.14 10.11 3.64
CA GLU A 92 9.62 9.31 4.78
C GLU A 92 9.18 7.84 4.70
N PRO A 93 9.57 7.10 3.65
CA PRO A 93 9.07 5.73 3.39
C PRO A 93 9.33 4.75 4.54
N ASP A 94 10.47 4.87 5.23
CA ASP A 94 10.80 4.01 6.37
C ASP A 94 9.83 4.21 7.54
N VAL A 95 9.42 5.46 7.80
CA VAL A 95 8.44 5.78 8.85
C VAL A 95 7.08 5.17 8.49
N VAL A 96 6.68 5.22 7.22
CA VAL A 96 5.43 4.59 6.74
C VAL A 96 5.46 3.08 6.99
N VAL A 97 6.58 2.43 6.71
CA VAL A 97 6.75 0.99 6.96
C VAL A 97 6.68 0.64 8.44
N GLU A 98 7.36 1.40 9.30
CA GLU A 98 7.33 1.15 10.75
C GLU A 98 5.92 1.33 11.33
N LYS A 99 5.20 2.37 10.90
CA LYS A 99 3.78 2.57 11.26
C LYS A 99 2.91 1.40 10.81
N ALA A 100 3.09 0.91 9.57
CA ALA A 100 2.33 -0.23 9.06
C ALA A 100 2.62 -1.52 9.84
N LYS A 101 3.90 -1.79 10.15
CA LYS A 101 4.32 -2.95 10.96
C LYS A 101 3.75 -2.89 12.38
N GLY A 102 3.76 -1.71 13.01
CA GLY A 102 3.27 -1.52 14.37
C GLY A 102 1.78 -1.83 14.57
N ARG A 103 1.01 -1.87 13.47
CA ARG A 103 -0.44 -2.09 13.50
C ARG A 103 -0.88 -3.50 13.12
N LEU A 104 0.05 -4.43 12.89
CA LEU A 104 -0.29 -5.80 12.51
C LEU A 104 -1.24 -6.46 13.50
N GLY A 105 -2.31 -7.07 12.99
CA GLY A 105 -3.36 -7.70 13.77
C GLY A 105 -4.48 -6.76 14.24
N GLU A 106 -4.33 -5.43 14.08
CA GLU A 106 -5.40 -4.48 14.45
C GLU A 106 -6.65 -4.72 13.59
N GLN A 107 -7.77 -5.05 14.24
CA GLN A 107 -9.09 -5.16 13.60
C GLN A 107 -9.80 -3.80 13.51
N ARG A 108 -9.41 -2.86 14.38
CA ARG A 108 -9.91 -1.49 14.42
C ARG A 108 -8.72 -0.57 14.63
N TRP A 109 -8.26 0.02 13.54
CA TRP A 109 -7.15 0.96 13.55
C TRP A 109 -7.63 2.41 13.38
N SER A 110 -8.92 2.62 13.07
CA SER A 110 -9.61 3.92 13.02
C SER A 110 -11.02 3.85 13.62
N ILE A 111 -11.43 4.96 14.25
CA ILE A 111 -12.76 5.15 14.86
C ILE A 111 -13.82 5.50 13.80
N ALA A 112 -13.42 6.13 12.68
CA ALA A 112 -14.35 6.68 11.70
C ALA A 112 -14.62 5.75 10.52
N THR A 113 -13.59 5.08 10.00
CA THR A 113 -13.69 4.20 8.82
C THR A 113 -12.55 3.19 8.81
N ASN A 114 -12.86 1.94 8.51
CA ASN A 114 -11.88 0.87 8.38
C ASN A 114 -11.85 0.40 6.91
N SER A 115 -11.06 1.07 6.07
CA SER A 115 -10.77 0.68 4.68
C SER A 115 -9.25 0.60 4.43
N GLY A 116 -8.83 -0.20 3.43
CA GLY A 116 -7.41 -0.30 3.06
C GLY A 116 -6.77 1.05 2.73
N LEU A 117 -7.47 1.91 1.97
CA LEU A 117 -6.97 3.24 1.64
C LEU A 117 -6.77 4.07 2.91
N THR A 118 -7.79 4.16 3.77
CA THR A 118 -7.68 5.01 4.97
C THR A 118 -6.62 4.47 5.95
N PHE A 119 -6.37 3.15 5.98
CA PHE A 119 -5.25 2.56 6.73
C PHE A 119 -3.91 3.07 6.20
N CYS A 120 -3.73 3.00 4.88
CA CYS A 120 -2.53 3.47 4.20
C CYS A 120 -2.32 4.99 4.41
N MET A 121 -3.38 5.80 4.29
CA MET A 121 -3.30 7.24 4.56
C MET A 121 -2.95 7.54 6.03
N CYS A 122 -3.42 6.73 6.98
CA CYS A 122 -3.00 6.85 8.36
C CYS A 122 -1.50 6.56 8.51
N CYS A 123 -0.94 5.58 7.81
CA CYS A 123 0.49 5.31 7.83
C CYS A 123 1.32 6.45 7.20
N LEU A 124 0.76 7.18 6.22
CA LEU A 124 1.40 8.35 5.64
C LEU A 124 1.45 9.53 6.61
N PHE A 125 0.31 9.87 7.23
CA PHE A 125 0.15 11.18 7.87
C PHE A 125 0.03 11.18 9.40
N ASN A 126 -0.26 10.04 10.04
CA ASN A 126 -0.47 9.93 11.49
C ASN A 126 0.52 8.98 12.13
#